data_AF-A0AAD4HH15-F1
#
_entry.id   AF-A0AAD4HH15-F1
#
_cell.length_a   1.000
_cell.length_b   1.000
_cell.length_c   1.000
_cell.angle_alpha   90.00
_cell.angle_beta   90.00
_cell.angle_gamma   90.00
#
_symmetry.space_group_name_H-M   'P 1'
#
loop_
_entity.id
_entity.type
_entity.pdbx_description
1 polymer ?
#
loop_
_entity_poly.entity_id
_entity_poly.type
_entity_poly.pdbx_seq_one_letter_code
_entity_poly.pdbx_strand_id
1 'polypeptide(L)'
;GRRSEDANAAMEKQFDLIDCAINELVVSTGMPTQQVLNLFLKSRGRVNNGTNHWNIYGQYFKAHRLRELQRAGKDANIIITSTIQGECYRSFQDAYPEDWQDILDTFDETRIASGPPLTVAQRSQEFTRLTKKVTSM
;
A
#
# COMPACT_ATOMS: atom_id res chain seq x y z
N GLY A 1 25.11 20.56 2.13
CA GLY A 1 26.53 20.29 1.83
C GLY A 1 26.61 19.12 0.86
N ARG A 2 27.41 19.25 -0.20
CA ARG A 2 27.62 18.18 -1.19
C ARG A 2 28.41 17.05 -0.52
N ARG A 3 27.91 15.81 -0.59
CA ARG A 3 28.63 14.62 -0.10
C ARG A 3 29.89 14.40 -0.97
N SER A 4 30.97 13.90 -0.37
CA SER A 4 32.19 13.54 -1.11
C SER A 4 31.94 12.34 -2.03
N GLU A 5 32.75 12.19 -3.08
CA GLU A 5 32.67 11.04 -3.99
C GLU A 5 32.90 9.71 -3.25
N ASP A 6 33.84 9.67 -2.30
CA ASP A 6 34.09 8.51 -1.45
C ASP A 6 32.86 8.09 -0.64
N ALA A 7 32.12 9.07 -0.10
CA ALA A 7 30.90 8.80 0.64
C ALA A 7 29.78 8.24 -0.25
N ASN A 8 29.69 8.68 -1.51
CA ASN A 8 28.73 8.15 -2.46
C ASN A 8 29.10 6.72 -2.89
N ALA A 9 30.37 6.46 -3.19
CA ALA A 9 30.85 5.13 -3.55
C ALA A 9 30.64 4.11 -2.40
N ALA A 10 30.86 4.53 -1.16
CA ALA A 10 30.57 3.72 0.01
C ALA A 10 29.06 3.44 0.18
N MET A 11 28.19 4.41 -0.13
CA MET A 11 26.74 4.22 -0.07
C MET A 11 26.24 3.26 -1.14
N GLU A 12 26.66 3.41 -2.40
CA GLU A 12 26.27 2.53 -3.50
C GLU A 12 26.59 1.06 -3.18
N LYS A 13 27.82 0.79 -2.72
CA LYS A 13 28.21 -0.57 -2.32
C LYS A 13 27.31 -1.15 -1.22
N GLN A 14 26.84 -0.33 -0.29
CA GLN A 14 25.95 -0.79 0.78
C GLN A 14 24.50 -0.94 0.29
N PHE A 15 24.06 -0.11 -0.66
CA PHE A 15 22.76 -0.25 -1.29
C PHE A 15 22.67 -1.56 -2.08
N ASP A 16 23.72 -1.95 -2.82
CA ASP A 16 23.76 -3.24 -3.51
C ASP A 16 23.55 -4.42 -2.55
N LEU A 17 24.15 -4.37 -1.35
CA LEU A 17 24.00 -5.41 -0.33
C LEU A 17 22.57 -5.44 0.24
N ILE A 18 21.98 -4.26 0.46
CA ILE A 18 20.60 -4.14 0.93
C ILE A 18 19.63 -4.67 -0.13
N ASP A 19 19.84 -4.33 -1.40
CA ASP A 19 19.00 -4.81 -2.50
C ASP A 19 19.09 -6.33 -2.65
N CYS A 20 20.28 -6.92 -2.52
CA CYS A 20 20.45 -8.37 -2.49
C CYS A 20 19.62 -9.02 -1.37
N ALA A 21 19.72 -8.50 -0.15
CA ALA A 21 19.01 -9.03 1.01
C ALA A 21 17.48 -8.88 0.86
N ILE A 22 17.00 -7.76 0.34
CA ILE A 22 15.57 -7.55 0.08
C ILE A 22 15.08 -8.52 -1.00
N ASN A 23 15.82 -8.70 -2.08
CA ASN A 23 15.43 -9.63 -3.15
C ASN A 23 15.37 -11.07 -2.65
N GLU A 24 16.30 -11.49 -1.79
CA GLU A 24 16.25 -12.82 -1.15
C GLU A 24 14.99 -12.98 -0.28
N LEU A 25 14.62 -11.95 0.48
CA LEU A 25 13.38 -11.94 1.25
C LEU A 25 12.14 -11.99 0.35
N VAL A 26 12.12 -11.26 -0.77
CA VAL A 26 11.02 -11.31 -1.75
C VAL A 26 10.86 -12.71 -2.33
N VAL A 27 11.96 -13.36 -2.73
CA VAL A 27 11.93 -14.71 -3.30
C VAL A 27 11.48 -15.75 -2.26
N SER A 28 11.99 -15.66 -1.04
CA SER A 28 11.69 -16.65 0.02
C SER A 28 10.30 -16.52 0.61
N THR A 29 9.76 -15.30 0.68
CA THR A 29 8.45 -15.02 1.29
C THR A 29 7.31 -14.87 0.28
N GLY A 30 7.63 -14.60 -0.99
CA GLY A 30 6.66 -14.24 -2.02
C GLY A 30 6.05 -12.84 -1.85
N MET A 31 6.50 -12.06 -0.86
CA MET A 31 6.02 -10.71 -0.61
C MET A 31 6.63 -9.71 -1.61
N PRO A 32 5.89 -8.69 -2.08
CA PRO A 32 6.47 -7.61 -2.87
C PRO A 32 7.56 -6.83 -2.11
N THR A 33 8.57 -6.33 -2.83
CA THR A 33 9.70 -5.55 -2.29
C THR A 33 9.27 -4.44 -1.34
N GLN A 34 8.22 -3.69 -1.68
CA GLN A 34 7.70 -2.60 -0.85
C GLN A 34 7.14 -3.09 0.49
N GLN A 35 6.47 -4.24 0.50
CA GLN A 35 5.92 -4.83 1.73
C GLN A 35 7.04 -5.29 2.66
N VAL A 36 8.08 -5.93 2.09
CA VAL A 36 9.29 -6.32 2.86
C VAL A 36 9.96 -5.10 3.48
N LEU A 37 10.10 -4.01 2.72
CA LEU A 37 10.65 -2.74 3.22
C LEU A 37 9.80 -2.12 4.33
N ASN A 38 8.48 -2.10 4.16
CA ASN A 38 7.54 -1.61 5.17
C ASN A 38 7.66 -2.41 6.46
N LEU A 39 7.70 -3.74 6.38
CA LEU A 39 7.88 -4.63 7.53
C LEU A 39 9.23 -4.42 8.21
N PHE A 40 10.31 -4.24 7.44
CA PHE A 40 11.62 -3.92 7.99
C PHE A 40 11.59 -2.61 8.79
N LEU A 41 11.00 -1.55 8.23
CA LEU A 41 10.86 -0.26 8.90
C LEU A 41 9.98 -0.37 10.16
N LYS A 42 8.85 -1.08 10.07
CA LYS A 42 7.95 -1.39 11.20
C LYS A 42 8.68 -2.13 12.32
N SER A 43 9.48 -3.15 11.99
CA SER A 43 10.26 -3.93 12.96
C SER A 43 11.29 -3.09 13.74
N ARG A 44 11.73 -1.97 13.16
CA ARG A 44 12.69 -1.04 13.77
C ARG A 44 12.01 0.12 14.50
N GLY A 45 10.69 0.07 14.69
CA GLY A 45 9.89 1.15 15.27
C GLY A 45 9.89 2.41 14.40
N ARG A 46 10.37 2.32 13.16
CA ARG A 46 10.34 3.40 12.18
C ARG A 46 9.01 3.29 11.44
N VAL A 47 7.93 3.57 12.15
CA VAL A 47 6.61 3.71 11.53
C VAL A 47 6.71 4.90 10.59
N ASN A 48 6.39 4.71 9.31
CA ASN A 48 6.16 5.84 8.42
C ASN A 48 4.95 6.60 8.98
N ASN A 49 5.19 7.59 9.85
CA ASN A 49 4.18 8.48 10.42
C ASN A 49 3.42 9.32 9.37
N GLY A 50 3.66 9.06 8.07
CA GLY A 50 2.92 9.65 6.95
C GLY A 50 1.66 8.88 6.54
N THR A 51 1.43 7.66 7.07
CA THR A 51 0.24 6.88 6.74
C THR A 51 -0.99 7.48 7.43
N ASN A 52 -1.66 8.39 6.72
CA ASN A 52 -2.94 8.93 7.15
C ASN A 52 -4.02 7.85 6.99
N HIS A 53 -4.21 7.03 8.01
CA HIS A 53 -5.18 5.94 8.01
C HIS A 53 -6.62 6.43 7.80
N TRP A 54 -6.92 7.69 8.12
CA TRP A 54 -8.20 8.29 7.76
C TRP A 54 -8.37 8.41 6.24
N ASN A 55 -7.31 8.76 5.50
CA ASN A 55 -7.37 8.79 4.03
C ASN A 55 -7.51 7.38 3.43
N ILE A 56 -6.79 6.40 3.99
CA ILE A 56 -6.89 4.99 3.54
C ILE A 56 -8.29 4.46 3.83
N TYR A 57 -8.78 4.67 5.05
CA TYR A 57 -10.16 4.36 5.42
C TYR A 57 -11.15 5.06 4.50
N GLY A 58 -10.86 6.29 4.08
CA GLY A 58 -11.65 7.02 3.08
C GLY A 58 -11.85 6.25 1.78
N GLN A 59 -10.83 5.54 1.31
CA GLN A 59 -10.90 4.69 0.12
C GLN A 59 -11.54 3.33 0.43
N TYR A 60 -11.19 2.72 1.57
CA TYR A 60 -11.78 1.47 2.06
C TYR A 60 -13.31 1.58 2.18
N PHE A 61 -13.78 2.67 2.78
CA PHE A 61 -15.20 2.97 2.95
C PHE A 61 -15.93 3.06 1.61
N LYS A 62 -15.32 3.64 0.57
CA LYS A 62 -15.94 3.69 -0.76
C LYS A 62 -16.09 2.29 -1.36
N ALA A 63 -15.08 1.43 -1.20
CA ALA A 63 -15.11 0.06 -1.69
C ALA A 63 -16.08 -0.84 -0.90
N HIS A 64 -16.34 -0.50 0.37
CA HIS A 64 -17.11 -1.34 1.31
C HIS A 64 -18.31 -0.62 1.95
N ARG A 65 -18.85 0.40 1.28
CA ARG A 65 -19.85 1.34 1.83
C ARG A 65 -20.99 0.67 2.57
N LEU A 66 -21.64 -0.32 1.95
CA LEU A 66 -22.81 -0.98 2.54
C LEU A 66 -22.46 -1.72 3.83
N ARG A 67 -21.31 -2.41 3.85
CA ARG A 67 -20.82 -3.14 5.03
C ARG A 67 -20.50 -2.18 6.18
N GLU A 68 -19.83 -1.08 5.87
CA GLU A 68 -19.44 -0.10 6.89
C GLU A 68 -20.64 0.66 7.46
N LEU A 69 -21.63 0.99 6.62
CA LEU A 69 -22.91 1.54 7.09
C LEU A 69 -23.66 0.56 7.98
N GLN A 70 -23.74 -0.71 7.58
CA GLN A 70 -24.37 -1.76 8.38
C GLN A 70 -23.68 -1.93 9.73
N ARG A 71 -22.34 -1.93 9.74
CA ARG A 71 -21.52 -2.02 10.96
C ARG A 71 -21.82 -0.87 11.93
N ALA A 72 -22.02 0.33 11.40
CA ALA A 72 -22.37 1.52 12.19
C ALA A 72 -23.88 1.64 12.49
N GLY A 73 -24.70 0.66 12.11
CA GLY A 73 -26.16 0.70 12.29
C GLY A 73 -26.85 1.81 11.49
N LYS A 74 -26.28 2.21 10.34
CA LYS A 74 -26.80 3.26 9.46
C LYS A 74 -27.58 2.67 8.29
N ASP A 75 -28.56 3.43 7.81
CA ASP A 75 -29.31 3.10 6.59
C ASP A 75 -28.39 3.09 5.36
N ALA A 76 -28.58 2.13 4.47
CA ALA A 76 -27.85 2.01 3.21
C ALA A 76 -28.03 3.22 2.28
N ASN A 77 -29.17 3.92 2.38
CA ASN A 77 -29.53 5.07 1.55
C ASN A 77 -29.18 6.42 2.18
N ILE A 78 -28.52 6.43 3.35
CA ILE A 78 -28.15 7.68 4.01
C ILE A 78 -27.17 8.50 3.14
N ILE A 79 -27.37 9.82 3.16
CA ILE A 79 -26.42 10.77 2.57
C ILE A 79 -25.11 10.69 3.36
N ILE A 80 -24.01 10.38 2.67
CA ILE A 80 -22.71 10.24 3.31
C ILE A 80 -22.12 11.64 3.54
N THR A 81 -21.96 11.98 4.82
CA THR A 81 -21.22 13.16 5.28
C THR A 81 -19.91 12.73 5.94
N SER A 82 -18.98 13.66 6.11
CA SER A 82 -17.73 13.41 6.86
C SER A 82 -18.03 12.88 8.27
N THR A 83 -19.10 13.37 8.92
CA THR A 83 -19.55 12.90 10.23
C THR A 83 -19.98 11.45 10.19
N ILE A 84 -20.82 11.05 9.24
CA ILE A 84 -21.27 9.65 9.10
C ILE A 84 -20.08 8.74 8.80
N GLN A 85 -19.17 9.18 7.94
CA GLN A 85 -17.95 8.43 7.66
C GLN A 85 -17.06 8.27 8.90
N GLY A 86 -16.96 9.32 9.73
CA GLY A 86 -16.22 9.29 11.00
C GLY A 86 -16.85 8.41 12.07
N GLU A 87 -18.18 8.28 12.06
CA GLU A 87 -18.90 7.31 12.90
C GLU A 87 -18.62 5.87 12.43
N CYS A 88 -18.70 5.63 11.12
CA CYS A 88 -18.37 4.31 10.56
C CYS A 88 -16.92 3.93 10.87
N TYR A 89 -16.00 4.89 10.82
CA TYR A 89 -14.60 4.63 11.13
C TYR A 89 -14.39 4.22 12.59
N ARG A 90 -15.06 4.88 13.53
CA ARG A 90 -15.04 4.46 14.94
C ARG A 90 -15.60 3.05 15.11
N SER A 91 -16.75 2.75 14.50
CA SER A 91 -17.31 1.39 14.53
C SER A 91 -16.41 0.35 13.87
N PHE A 92 -15.64 0.72 12.85
CA PHE A 92 -14.62 -0.13 12.24
C PHE A 92 -13.47 -0.44 13.22
N GLN A 93 -12.95 0.58 13.91
CA GLN A 93 -11.91 0.43 14.92
C GLN A 93 -12.41 -0.41 16.11
N ASP A 94 -13.62 -0.15 16.60
CA ASP A 94 -14.22 -0.90 17.71
C ASP A 94 -14.42 -2.39 17.37
N ALA A 95 -14.66 -2.70 16.10
CA ALA A 95 -14.80 -4.08 15.63
C ALA A 95 -13.45 -4.80 15.45
N TYR A 96 -12.35 -4.06 15.34
CA TYR A 96 -11.00 -4.58 15.12
C TYR A 96 -9.97 -3.82 15.97
N PRO A 97 -10.06 -3.87 17.31
CA PRO A 97 -9.30 -2.99 18.19
C PRO A 97 -7.78 -3.14 18.03
N GLU A 98 -7.30 -4.36 17.76
CA GLU A 98 -5.87 -4.65 17.61
C GLU A 98 -5.40 -4.60 16.13
N ASP A 99 -6.30 -4.86 15.18
CA ASP A 99 -5.92 -5.14 13.78
C ASP A 99 -6.37 -4.07 12.78
N TRP A 100 -7.11 -3.03 13.20
CA TRP A 100 -7.71 -2.06 12.27
C TRP A 100 -6.67 -1.35 11.39
N GLN A 101 -5.46 -1.10 11.91
CA GLN A 101 -4.36 -0.50 11.14
C GLN A 101 -3.86 -1.47 10.08
N ASP A 102 -3.57 -2.70 10.46
CA ASP A 102 -3.03 -3.73 9.57
C ASP A 102 -4.04 -4.10 8.47
N ILE A 103 -5.36 -4.07 8.76
CA ILE A 103 -6.41 -4.22 7.74
C ILE A 103 -6.35 -3.10 6.71
N LEU A 104 -6.20 -1.85 7.15
CA LEU A 104 -6.13 -0.70 6.25
C LEU A 104 -4.83 -0.68 5.46
N ASP A 105 -3.71 -0.99 6.09
CA ASP A 105 -2.41 -1.10 5.41
C ASP A 105 -2.45 -2.20 4.35
N THR A 106 -2.98 -3.38 4.68
CA THR A 106 -3.15 -4.47 3.72
C THR A 106 -4.08 -4.08 2.56
N PHE A 107 -5.17 -3.37 2.85
CA PHE A 107 -6.05 -2.83 1.81
C PHE A 107 -5.31 -1.82 0.91
N ASP A 108 -4.50 -0.93 1.47
CA ASP A 108 -3.78 0.06 0.67
C ASP A 108 -2.68 -0.58 -0.17
N GLU A 109 -1.94 -1.54 0.40
CA GLU A 109 -0.93 -2.34 -0.31
C GLU A 109 -1.55 -3.11 -1.47
N THR A 110 -2.67 -3.80 -1.26
CA THR A 110 -3.38 -4.54 -2.32
C THR A 110 -3.94 -3.59 -3.39
N ARG A 111 -4.45 -2.42 -3.00
CA ARG A 111 -4.91 -1.38 -3.92
C ARG A 111 -3.79 -0.81 -4.78
N ILE A 112 -2.62 -0.55 -4.20
CA ILE A 112 -1.42 -0.07 -4.89
C ILE A 112 -0.88 -1.15 -5.84
N ALA A 113 -0.78 -2.39 -5.37
CA ALA A 113 -0.29 -3.52 -6.15
C ALA A 113 -1.21 -3.86 -7.35
N SER A 114 -2.52 -3.65 -7.19
CA SER A 114 -3.51 -3.84 -8.26
C SER A 114 -3.37 -2.82 -9.40
N GLY A 115 -2.55 -1.77 -9.23
CA GLY A 115 -2.41 -0.66 -10.18
C GLY A 115 -3.72 0.10 -10.39
N PRO A 116 -3.72 1.14 -11.24
CA PRO A 116 -4.98 1.68 -11.76
C PRO A 116 -5.79 0.52 -12.36
N PRO A 117 -7.13 0.51 -12.26
CA PRO A 117 -7.95 -0.48 -12.95
C PRO A 117 -7.76 -0.32 -14.46
N LEU A 118 -6.78 -1.04 -15.00
CA LEU A 118 -6.57 -1.16 -16.42
C LEU A 118 -7.57 -2.18 -16.94
N THR A 119 -8.34 -1.76 -17.93
CA THR A 119 -9.17 -2.67 -18.71
C THR A 119 -8.27 -3.73 -19.35
N VAL A 120 -8.83 -4.89 -19.69
CA VAL A 120 -8.10 -5.95 -20.41
C VAL A 120 -7.41 -5.40 -21.67
N ALA A 121 -8.06 -4.44 -22.34
CA ALA A 121 -7.50 -3.75 -23.50
C ALA A 121 -6.25 -2.92 -23.15
N GLN A 122 -6.27 -2.17 -22.05
CA GLN A 122 -5.12 -1.38 -21.61
C GLN A 122 -3.96 -2.26 -21.14
N ARG A 123 -4.24 -3.39 -20.48
CA ARG A 123 -3.19 -4.38 -20.14
C ARG A 123 -2.57 -5.00 -21.38
N SER A 124 -3.40 -5.30 -22.39
CA SER A 124 -2.93 -5.84 -23.67
C SER A 124 -2.07 -4.83 -24.43
N GLN A 125 -2.43 -3.54 -24.39
CA GLN A 125 -1.62 -2.47 -24.97
C GLN A 125 -0.29 -2.28 -24.24
N GLU A 126 -0.29 -2.24 -22.91
CA GLU A 126 0.95 -2.13 -22.14
C GLU A 126 1.86 -3.34 -22.34
N PHE A 127 1.30 -4.55 -22.35
CA PHE A 127 2.04 -5.76 -22.66
C PHE A 127 2.67 -5.66 -24.06
N THR A 128 1.89 -5.31 -25.08
CA THR A 128 2.39 -5.13 -26.45
C THR A 128 3.48 -4.06 -26.54
N ARG A 129 3.33 -2.95 -25.81
CA ARG A 129 4.32 -1.86 -25.74
C ARG A 129 5.63 -2.35 -25.13
N LEU A 130 5.56 -3.12 -24.05
CA LEU A 130 6.72 -3.70 -23.38
C LEU A 130 7.39 -4.76 -24.26
N THR A 131 6.62 -5.65 -24.88
CA THR A 131 7.16 -6.66 -25.81
C THR A 131 7.93 -6.00 -26.95
N LYS A 132 7.37 -4.97 -27.59
CA LYS A 132 8.05 -4.22 -28.66
C LYS A 132 9.39 -3.65 -28.21
N LYS A 133 9.49 -3.17 -26.97
CA LYS A 133 10.69 -2.57 -26.41
C LYS A 133 11.79 -3.60 -26.13
N VAL A 134 11.39 -4.84 -25.82
CA VAL A 134 12.31 -5.96 -25.57
C VAL A 134 12.76 -6.62 -26.89
N THR A 135 11.86 -6.71 -27.88
CA THR A 135 12.19 -7.29 -29.20
C THR A 135 12.84 -6.31 -30.17
N SER A 136 12.95 -5.02 -29.82
CA SER A 136 13.66 -4.01 -30.61
C SER A 136 15.07 -3.70 -30.09
N MET A 137 15.60 -4.53 -29.19
CA MET A 137 17.03 -4.62 -28.88
C MET A 137 17.65 -5.72 -29.74
#